data_AF-A0A5D4RS05-F1
#
_entry.id   AF-A0A5D4RS05-F1
#
_cell.length_a   1.000
_cell.length_b   1.000
_cell.length_c   1.000
_cell.angle_alpha   90.00
_cell.angle_beta   90.00
_cell.angle_gamma   90.00
#
_symmetry.space_group_name_H-M   'P 1'
#
loop_
_entity.id
_entity.type
_entity.pdbx_description
1 polymer ?
#
loop_
_entity_poly.entity_id
_entity_poly.type
_entity_poly.pdbx_seq_one_letter_code
_entity_poly.pdbx_strand_id
1 'polypeptide(L)'
;MRKVIQFHQTSVENGVLVLHTEQDDLLEGVQAAGQIIADSDRFAFVYLAENAEEYVYLYLEEPIWQELKNVLESGMPVMARGSERTLELHQFQDELQYLVENIKGNGNYGDEMVAKVEAVFFH
;
A
#
# COMPACT_ATOMS: atom_id res chain seq x y z
N MET A 1 -18.83 -1.95 -8.94
CA MET A 1 -18.41 -2.16 -7.53
C MET A 1 -16.90 -2.03 -7.56
N ARG A 2 -16.28 -1.26 -6.67
CA ARG A 2 -14.81 -1.09 -6.71
C ARG A 2 -14.13 -2.44 -6.49
N LYS A 3 -13.15 -2.80 -7.33
CA LYS A 3 -12.32 -3.99 -7.11
C LYS A 3 -11.29 -3.70 -6.02
N VAL A 4 -11.22 -4.59 -5.03
CA VAL A 4 -10.36 -4.44 -3.85
C VAL A 4 -9.48 -5.68 -3.72
N ILE A 5 -8.18 -5.46 -3.64
CA ILE A 5 -7.17 -6.49 -3.33
C ILE A 5 -6.71 -6.28 -1.89
N GLN A 6 -6.73 -7.35 -1.12
CA GLN A 6 -6.19 -7.42 0.24
C GLN A 6 -4.93 -8.28 0.25
N PHE A 7 -4.03 -7.93 1.17
CA PHE A 7 -2.79 -8.67 1.39
C PHE A 7 -2.77 -9.17 2.83
N HIS A 8 -2.70 -10.49 2.98
CA HIS A 8 -2.68 -11.14 4.29
C HIS A 8 -1.28 -11.52 4.75
N GLN A 9 -0.31 -11.51 3.83
CA GLN A 9 1.06 -11.90 4.09
C GLN A 9 2.03 -11.02 3.31
N THR A 10 3.18 -10.75 3.92
CA THR A 10 4.33 -10.10 3.28
C THR A 10 5.56 -11.00 3.37
N SER A 11 6.49 -10.83 2.43
CA SER A 11 7.84 -11.41 2.51
C SER A 11 8.86 -10.41 1.96
N VAL A 12 10.11 -10.51 2.41
CA VAL A 12 11.22 -9.81 1.77
C VAL A 12 12.03 -10.84 0.97
N GLU A 13 12.12 -10.63 -0.34
CA GLU A 13 12.78 -11.53 -1.27
C GLU A 13 13.78 -10.76 -2.12
N ASN A 14 15.07 -11.13 -2.04
CA ASN A 14 16.14 -10.47 -2.80
C ASN A 14 16.15 -8.92 -2.69
N GLY A 15 15.78 -8.39 -1.51
CA GLY A 15 15.70 -6.95 -1.27
C GLY A 15 14.47 -6.28 -1.87
N VAL A 16 13.38 -7.02 -2.10
CA VAL A 16 12.07 -6.53 -2.55
C VAL A 16 11.02 -6.90 -1.52
N LEU A 17 10.14 -5.96 -1.13
CA LEU A 17 8.95 -6.30 -0.35
C LEU A 17 7.89 -6.89 -1.29
N VAL A 18 7.43 -8.10 -0.99
CA VAL A 18 6.36 -8.78 -1.72
C VAL A 18 5.10 -8.82 -0.86
N LEU A 19 4.01 -8.29 -1.40
CA LEU A 19 2.67 -8.32 -0.83
C LEU A 19 1.89 -9.48 -1.47
N HIS A 20 1.54 -10.50 -0.69
CA HIS A 20 0.89 -11.71 -1.21
C HIS A 20 -0.63 -11.63 -1.09
N THR A 21 -1.31 -12.00 -2.16
CA THR A 21 -2.77 -12.12 -2.23
C THR A 21 -3.16 -13.44 -2.88
N GLU A 22 -4.30 -13.99 -2.48
CA GLU A 22 -4.92 -15.15 -3.14
C GLU A 22 -5.92 -14.72 -4.23
N GLN A 23 -6.11 -13.40 -4.42
CA GLN A 23 -7.08 -12.81 -5.35
C GLN A 23 -6.48 -12.63 -6.75
N ASP A 24 -6.02 -13.73 -7.36
CA ASP A 24 -5.27 -13.73 -8.63
C ASP A 24 -6.04 -13.10 -9.80
N ASP A 25 -7.34 -13.34 -9.85
CA ASP A 25 -8.25 -12.81 -10.86
C ASP A 25 -8.30 -11.28 -10.85
N LEU A 26 -8.09 -10.66 -9.68
CA LEU A 26 -8.08 -9.21 -9.55
C LEU A 26 -6.76 -8.57 -9.99
N LEU A 27 -5.67 -9.32 -10.14
CA LEU A 27 -4.42 -8.83 -10.71
C LEU A 27 -4.37 -8.94 -12.24
N GLU A 28 -5.34 -9.60 -12.86
CA GLU A 28 -5.36 -9.75 -14.30
C GLU A 28 -5.64 -8.41 -15.03
N GLY A 29 -4.73 -8.04 -15.93
CA GLY A 29 -4.87 -6.82 -16.72
C GLY A 29 -4.69 -5.53 -15.91
N VAL A 30 -4.24 -5.63 -14.65
CA VAL A 30 -4.01 -4.49 -13.78
C VAL A 30 -2.67 -3.83 -14.09
N GLN A 31 -2.69 -2.50 -14.12
CA GLN A 31 -1.55 -1.63 -14.25
C GLN A 31 -1.45 -0.72 -13.03
N ALA A 32 -0.23 -0.55 -12.54
CA ALA A 32 0.07 0.35 -11.44
C ALA A 32 -0.17 1.81 -11.86
N ALA A 33 -0.90 2.58 -11.04
CA ALA A 33 -1.20 3.99 -11.34
C ALA A 33 -0.27 4.98 -10.60
N GLY A 34 0.56 4.51 -9.66
CA GLY A 34 1.59 5.31 -9.01
C GLY A 34 1.05 6.37 -8.06
N GLN A 35 -0.06 6.08 -7.37
CA GLN A 35 -0.66 6.99 -6.40
C GLN A 35 -1.06 6.24 -5.13
N ILE A 36 -0.81 6.84 -3.96
CA ILE A 36 -1.28 6.31 -2.68
C ILE A 36 -2.21 7.32 -2.00
N ILE A 37 -3.36 6.83 -1.54
CA ILE A 37 -4.32 7.62 -0.76
C ILE A 37 -4.52 6.99 0.63
N ALA A 38 -5.09 7.77 1.56
CA ALA A 38 -5.47 7.28 2.87
C ALA A 38 -6.96 6.89 2.90
N ASP A 39 -7.27 5.79 3.57
CA ASP A 39 -8.60 5.45 4.06
C ASP A 39 -8.56 5.48 5.59
N SER A 40 -8.92 6.63 6.14
CA SER A 40 -8.89 6.88 7.59
C SER A 40 -9.92 6.05 8.37
N ASP A 41 -11.06 5.72 7.75
CA ASP A 41 -12.10 4.92 8.40
C ASP A 41 -11.65 3.46 8.58
N ARG A 42 -10.80 2.97 7.68
CA ARG A 42 -10.26 1.60 7.70
C ARG A 42 -8.83 1.50 8.24
N PHE A 43 -8.22 2.61 8.62
CA PHE A 43 -6.80 2.68 8.99
C PHE A 43 -5.91 1.97 7.96
N ALA A 44 -6.02 2.40 6.71
CA ALA A 44 -5.29 1.80 5.60
C ALA A 44 -4.70 2.88 4.69
N PHE A 45 -3.56 2.54 4.10
CA PHE A 45 -3.15 3.17 2.84
C PHE A 45 -3.75 2.37 1.69
N VAL A 46 -4.01 3.05 0.58
CA VAL A 46 -4.56 2.42 -0.62
C VAL A 46 -3.67 2.82 -1.79
N TYR A 47 -2.99 1.84 -2.35
CA TYR A 47 -2.29 2.02 -3.61
C TYR A 47 -3.30 1.90 -4.75
N LEU A 48 -3.33 2.90 -5.63
CA LEU A 48 -4.22 2.92 -6.78
C LEU A 48 -3.58 2.21 -7.97
N ALA A 49 -4.34 1.29 -8.53
CA ALA A 49 -4.07 0.64 -9.80
C ALA A 49 -5.32 0.73 -10.67
N GLU A 50 -5.21 0.33 -11.93
CA GLU A 50 -6.33 0.36 -12.88
C GLU A 50 -6.28 -0.83 -13.83
N ASN A 51 -7.43 -1.23 -14.33
CA ASN A 51 -7.55 -2.12 -15.49
C ASN A 51 -8.32 -1.38 -16.60
N ALA A 52 -8.67 -2.10 -17.68
CA ALA A 52 -9.38 -1.50 -18.81
C ALA A 52 -10.77 -0.92 -18.47
N GLU A 53 -11.35 -1.26 -17.32
CA GLU A 53 -12.74 -0.94 -16.96
C GLU A 53 -12.83 0.05 -15.79
N GLU A 54 -11.96 -0.09 -14.78
CA GLU A 54 -12.06 0.66 -13.53
C GLU A 54 -10.75 0.67 -12.71
N TYR A 55 -10.76 1.50 -11.65
CA TYR A 55 -9.73 1.48 -10.62
C TYR A 55 -9.77 0.21 -9.77
N VAL A 56 -8.59 -0.31 -9.45
CA VAL A 56 -8.34 -1.43 -8.54
C VAL A 56 -7.61 -0.90 -7.31
N TYR A 57 -8.15 -1.20 -6.13
CA TYR A 57 -7.70 -0.63 -4.86
C TYR A 57 -6.89 -1.69 -4.12
N LEU A 58 -5.59 -1.46 -3.95
CA LEU A 58 -4.69 -2.34 -3.22
C LEU A 58 -4.61 -1.83 -1.78
N TYR A 59 -5.31 -2.50 -0.86
CA TYR A 59 -5.39 -2.08 0.54
C TYR A 59 -4.17 -2.55 1.33
N LEU A 60 -3.53 -1.59 1.97
CA LEU A 60 -2.35 -1.75 2.80
C LEU A 60 -2.74 -1.40 4.25
N GLU A 61 -3.36 -2.37 4.91
CA GLU A 61 -3.92 -2.21 6.25
C GLU A 61 -2.81 -2.11 7.31
N GLU A 62 -3.14 -1.53 8.46
CA GLU A 62 -2.23 -1.31 9.59
C GLU A 62 -1.26 -2.48 9.92
N PRO A 63 -1.67 -3.76 9.89
CA PRO A 63 -0.78 -4.87 10.25
C PRO A 63 0.51 -4.98 9.43
N ILE A 64 0.56 -4.41 8.22
CA ILE A 64 1.75 -4.44 7.36
C ILE A 64 2.56 -3.14 7.36
N TRP A 65 2.15 -2.13 8.13
CA TRP A 65 2.79 -0.80 8.09
C TRP A 65 4.23 -0.82 8.58
N GLN A 66 4.59 -1.74 9.46
CA GLN A 66 5.98 -1.87 9.92
C GLN A 66 6.91 -2.28 8.76
N GLU A 67 6.45 -3.16 7.88
CA GLU A 67 7.13 -3.54 6.65
C GLU A 67 7.18 -2.38 5.66
N LEU A 68 6.11 -1.59 5.55
CA LEU A 68 6.10 -0.39 4.71
C LEU A 68 7.07 0.69 5.21
N LYS A 69 7.25 0.83 6.52
CA LYS A 69 8.29 1.71 7.08
C LYS A 69 9.68 1.26 6.63
N ASN A 70 9.95 -0.06 6.69
CA ASN A 70 11.22 -0.62 6.23
C ASN A 70 11.45 -0.36 4.72
N VAL A 71 10.38 -0.32 3.92
CA VAL A 71 10.44 0.08 2.50
C VAL A 71 10.99 1.50 2.35
N LEU A 72 10.47 2.45 3.14
CA LEU A 72 10.95 3.83 3.12
C LEU A 72 12.40 3.96 3.59
N GLU A 73 12.77 3.25 4.66
CA GLU A 73 14.12 3.31 5.24
C GLU A 73 15.20 2.68 4.35
N SER A 74 14.86 1.60 3.63
CA SER A 74 15.80 0.84 2.81
C SER A 74 15.74 1.15 1.31
N GLY A 75 14.70 1.85 0.86
CA GLY A 75 14.46 2.13 -0.56
C GLY A 75 14.14 0.89 -1.40
N MET A 76 13.74 -0.23 -0.77
CA MET A 76 13.40 -1.45 -1.52
C MET A 76 12.15 -1.25 -2.38
N PRO A 77 12.06 -1.83 -3.59
CA PRO A 77 10.84 -1.82 -4.38
C PRO A 77 9.75 -2.68 -3.75
N VAL A 78 8.51 -2.43 -4.15
CA VAL A 78 7.33 -3.15 -3.66
C VAL A 78 6.62 -3.85 -4.83
N MET A 79 6.28 -5.12 -4.63
CA MET A 79 5.54 -5.93 -5.60
C MET A 79 4.27 -6.49 -4.98
N ALA A 80 3.14 -6.39 -5.68
CA ALA A 80 1.95 -7.18 -5.39
C ALA A 80 2.03 -8.51 -6.16
N ARG A 81 1.84 -9.63 -5.47
CA ARG A 81 2.00 -10.97 -6.04
C ARG A 81 0.79 -11.86 -5.74
N GLY A 82 0.25 -12.43 -6.82
CA GLY A 82 -0.63 -13.58 -6.79
C GLY A 82 0.10 -14.86 -7.21
N SER A 83 -0.61 -15.97 -7.38
CA SER A 83 -0.02 -17.27 -7.76
C SER A 83 0.63 -17.24 -9.15
N GLU A 84 0.03 -16.52 -10.11
CA GLU A 84 0.49 -16.50 -11.51
C GLU A 84 1.05 -15.15 -11.97
N ARG A 85 0.85 -14.09 -11.19
CA ARG A 85 1.14 -12.70 -11.61
C ARG A 85 1.91 -11.96 -10.54
N THR A 86 2.77 -11.06 -10.97
CA THR A 86 3.43 -10.08 -10.10
C THR A 86 3.33 -8.71 -10.75
N LEU A 87 2.94 -7.72 -9.97
CA LEU A 87 2.79 -6.33 -10.36
C LEU A 87 3.76 -5.48 -9.54
N GLU A 88 4.67 -4.78 -10.21
CA GLU A 88 5.49 -3.76 -9.56
C GLU A 88 4.64 -2.52 -9.25
N LEU A 89 4.74 -2.05 -8.00
CA LEU A 89 4.08 -0.83 -7.54
C LEU A 89 5.06 0.32 -7.68
N HIS A 90 5.14 0.91 -8.88
CA HIS A 90 6.03 2.05 -9.13
C HIS A 90 5.59 3.30 -8.34
N GLN A 91 6.50 4.24 -8.11
CA GLN A 91 6.29 5.46 -7.30
C GLN A 91 5.88 5.22 -5.84
N PHE A 92 5.87 3.97 -5.37
CA PHE A 92 5.35 3.61 -4.05
C PHE A 92 6.02 4.38 -2.91
N GLN A 93 7.36 4.46 -2.93
CA GLN A 93 8.11 5.09 -1.84
C GLN A 93 7.85 6.59 -1.78
N ASP A 94 7.90 7.28 -2.93
CA ASP A 94 7.69 8.73 -3.01
C ASP A 94 6.27 9.09 -2.56
N GLU A 95 5.26 8.35 -3.04
CA GLU A 95 3.86 8.56 -2.69
C GLU A 95 3.58 8.25 -1.22
N LEU A 96 4.10 7.12 -0.70
CA LEU A 96 3.90 6.76 0.69
C LEU A 96 4.56 7.79 1.60
N GLN A 97 5.82 8.16 1.34
CA GLN A 97 6.55 9.17 2.11
C GLN A 97 5.82 10.51 2.12
N TYR A 98 5.35 10.97 0.95
CA TYR A 98 4.56 12.18 0.86
C TYR A 98 3.29 12.10 1.72
N LEU A 99 2.57 10.98 1.65
CA LEU A 99 1.33 10.78 2.38
C LEU A 99 1.53 10.73 3.90
N VAL A 100 2.52 9.96 4.41
CA VAL A 100 2.77 9.90 5.85
C VAL A 100 3.21 11.25 6.43
N GLU A 101 4.02 12.03 5.71
CA GLU A 101 4.37 13.40 6.12
C GLU A 101 3.14 14.33 6.12
N ASN A 102 2.22 14.16 5.17
CA ASN A 102 1.00 14.97 5.09
C ASN A 102 -0.05 14.62 6.18
N ILE A 103 -0.02 13.39 6.69
CA ILE A 103 -0.89 12.94 7.80
C ILE A 103 -0.36 13.41 9.15
N LYS A 104 0.95 13.50 9.32
CA LYS A 104 1.61 13.90 10.58
C LYS A 104 1.04 15.21 11.12
N GLY A 105 0.54 15.19 12.36
CA GLY A 105 -0.08 16.34 13.02
C GLY A 105 -1.34 16.90 12.34
N ASN A 106 -1.92 16.21 11.34
CA ASN A 106 -3.03 16.71 10.54
C ASN A 106 -4.35 16.02 10.91
N GLY A 107 -5.07 16.59 11.89
CA GLY A 107 -6.35 16.06 12.39
C GLY A 107 -7.47 15.92 11.35
N ASN A 108 -7.32 16.45 10.13
CA ASN A 108 -8.29 16.22 9.04
C ASN A 108 -8.38 14.75 8.61
N TYR A 109 -7.36 13.95 8.94
CA TYR A 109 -7.37 12.50 8.71
C TYR A 109 -7.99 11.72 9.88
N GLY A 110 -8.44 12.39 10.95
CA GLY A 110 -8.93 11.77 12.18
C GLY A 110 -7.79 11.48 13.15
N ASP A 111 -7.98 11.85 14.42
CA ASP A 111 -6.95 11.80 15.45
C ASP A 111 -6.35 10.39 15.64
N GLU A 112 -7.17 9.34 15.49
CA GLU A 112 -6.71 7.96 15.61
C GLU A 112 -5.81 7.52 14.44
N MET A 113 -6.15 7.90 13.20
CA MET A 113 -5.31 7.65 12.02
C MET A 113 -3.96 8.36 12.18
N VAL A 114 -3.98 9.63 12.59
CA VAL A 114 -2.76 10.42 12.82
C VAL A 114 -1.89 9.75 13.88
N ALA A 115 -2.47 9.37 15.02
CA ALA A 115 -1.73 8.73 16.11
C ALA A 115 -1.09 7.38 15.68
N LYS A 116 -1.80 6.56 14.90
CA LYS A 116 -1.27 5.28 14.38
C LYS A 116 -0.13 5.50 13.40
N VAL A 117 -0.27 6.45 12.47
CA VAL A 117 0.79 6.80 11.52
C VAL A 117 2.03 7.31 12.26
N GLU A 118 1.85 8.21 13.24
CA GLU A 118 2.94 8.71 14.07
C GLU A 118 3.65 7.59 14.84
N ALA A 119 2.88 6.66 15.41
CA ALA A 119 3.41 5.54 16.17
C ALA A 119 4.29 4.58 15.36
N VAL A 120 3.99 4.39 14.08
CA VAL A 120 4.73 3.44 13.21
C VAL A 120 5.85 4.15 12.45
N PHE A 121 5.56 5.28 11.81
CA PHE A 121 6.48 5.90 10.83
C PHE A 121 7.42 6.94 11.44
N PHE A 122 7.13 7.45 12.65
CA PHE A 122 7.90 8.54 13.26
C PHE A 122 8.51 8.17 14.63
N HIS A 123 8.51 6.89 14.99
CA HIS A 123 9.12 6.35 16.23
C HIS A 123 10.07 5.20 15.97
#